data_AF-A0A934FAK9-F1
#
_entry.id   AF-A0A934FAK9-F1
#
_cell.length_a   1.000
_cell.length_b   1.000
_cell.length_c   1.000
_cell.angle_alpha   90.00
_cell.angle_beta   90.00
_cell.angle_gamma   90.00
#
_symmetry.space_group_name_H-M   'P 1'
#
loop_
_entity.id
_entity.type
_entity.pdbx_description
1 polymer ?
#
loop_
_entity_poly.entity_id
_entity_poly.type
_entity_poly.pdbx_seq_one_letter_code
_entity_poly.pdbx_strand_id
1 'polypeptide(L)'
;MTESKPSQDSNVMAAIILGALSIVGILVIFFSVRAASQRPPEITPTATRFRFLYIGTEPGFSTITPQPTATRIVFEQPTTSFRPTSRSPLGAPTATTVPFSPGGGGSFFPPQPSPTRSVSQPPAPTEPSFATKPPSSLFTPTFTPTIASVLAKYDDTYYAILYDGEWTSQTNVTGAYQNTLHISFTIENYALFTFVGQQVILTYQAGPSLGTIRIDLDGMEFEVSQASPQTQLVDWTSPILIMGTHDLIVEHLSGGSVNIDSITIPDVRTATPTP
;
A
#
# COMPACT_ATOMS: atom_id res chain seq x y z
N MET A 1 -29.26 80.57 -23.20
CA MET A 1 -28.80 79.17 -23.16
C MET A 1 -27.48 79.17 -22.41
N THR A 2 -27.49 78.93 -21.12
CA THR A 2 -26.27 78.88 -20.28
C THR A 2 -26.05 77.44 -19.87
N GLU A 3 -24.99 76.87 -20.42
CA GLU A 3 -24.57 75.49 -20.21
C GLU A 3 -23.93 75.33 -18.83
N SER A 4 -24.54 74.49 -18.00
CA SER A 4 -24.03 74.12 -16.68
C SER A 4 -22.96 73.04 -16.83
N LYS A 5 -21.70 73.43 -16.68
CA LYS A 5 -20.56 72.50 -16.61
C LYS A 5 -20.65 71.70 -15.29
N PRO A 6 -20.66 70.35 -15.31
CA PRO A 6 -20.69 69.57 -14.08
C PRO A 6 -19.39 69.75 -13.30
N SER A 7 -19.50 70.10 -12.02
CA SER A 7 -18.37 70.14 -11.09
C SER A 7 -17.89 68.72 -10.83
N GLN A 8 -16.66 68.44 -11.22
CA GLN A 8 -16.03 67.14 -11.03
C GLN A 8 -15.61 67.00 -9.57
N ASP A 9 -16.27 66.11 -8.82
CA ASP A 9 -16.03 65.94 -7.38
C ASP A 9 -14.65 65.32 -7.12
N SER A 10 -13.72 66.13 -6.60
CA SER A 10 -12.34 65.72 -6.32
C SER A 10 -12.22 64.51 -5.37
N ASN A 11 -13.20 64.30 -4.48
CA ASN A 11 -13.22 63.15 -3.57
C ASN A 11 -13.48 61.83 -4.31
N VAL A 12 -14.30 61.85 -5.36
CA VAL A 12 -14.58 60.67 -6.20
C VAL A 12 -13.35 60.34 -7.04
N MET A 13 -12.68 61.37 -7.58
CA MET A 13 -11.44 61.19 -8.35
C MET A 13 -10.31 60.60 -7.49
N ALA A 14 -10.15 61.05 -6.24
CA ALA A 14 -9.15 60.52 -5.33
C ALA A 14 -9.36 59.02 -5.04
N ALA A 15 -10.60 58.59 -4.80
CA ALA A 15 -10.93 57.18 -4.56
C ALA A 15 -10.66 56.30 -5.78
N ILE A 16 -10.98 56.80 -6.99
CA ILE A 16 -10.72 56.08 -8.26
C ILE A 16 -9.21 55.92 -8.50
N ILE A 17 -8.42 56.97 -8.23
CA ILE A 17 -6.95 56.93 -8.40
C ILE A 17 -6.31 55.94 -7.42
N LEU A 18 -6.74 55.94 -6.15
CA LEU A 18 -6.28 54.97 -5.14
C LEU A 18 -6.61 53.52 -5.53
N GLY A 19 -7.84 53.29 -6.04
CA GLY A 19 -8.24 51.97 -6.54
C GLY A 19 -7.41 51.49 -7.73
N ALA A 20 -7.13 52.37 -8.70
CA ALA A 20 -6.33 52.05 -9.87
C ALA A 20 -4.87 51.70 -9.51
N LEU A 21 -4.26 52.44 -8.57
CA LEU A 21 -2.90 52.16 -8.09
C LEU A 21 -2.80 50.81 -7.36
N SER A 22 -3.84 50.41 -6.63
CA SER A 22 -3.90 49.09 -5.97
C SER A 22 -3.88 47.94 -6.97
N ILE A 23 -4.67 48.04 -8.05
CA ILE A 23 -4.72 47.01 -9.10
C ILE A 23 -3.37 46.88 -9.81
N VAL A 24 -2.73 48.01 -10.12
CA VAL A 24 -1.40 48.01 -10.76
C VAL A 24 -0.35 47.39 -9.83
N GLY A 25 -0.38 47.70 -8.53
CA GLY A 25 0.53 47.12 -7.54
C GLY A 25 0.41 45.59 -7.46
N ILE A 26 -0.81 45.07 -7.44
CA ILE A 26 -1.08 43.63 -7.42
C ILE A 26 -0.55 42.97 -8.71
N LEU A 27 -0.79 43.58 -9.89
CA LEU A 27 -0.27 43.05 -11.16
C LEU A 27 1.27 43.01 -11.20
N VAL A 28 1.95 44.02 -10.66
CA VAL A 28 3.42 44.05 -10.58
C VAL A 28 3.96 42.92 -9.70
N ILE A 29 3.28 42.62 -8.58
CA ILE A 29 3.66 41.50 -7.70
C ILE A 29 3.52 40.17 -8.45
N PHE A 30 2.38 39.93 -9.11
CA PHE A 30 2.17 38.68 -9.87
C PHE A 30 3.18 38.50 -11.00
N PHE A 31 3.53 39.56 -11.73
CA PHE A 31 4.55 39.49 -12.78
C PHE A 31 5.96 39.28 -12.22
N SER A 32 6.29 39.88 -11.08
CA SER A 32 7.62 39.72 -10.45
C SER A 32 7.83 38.31 -9.90
N VAL A 33 6.80 37.72 -9.29
CA VAL A 33 6.85 36.32 -8.82
C VAL A 33 7.01 35.35 -9.99
N ARG A 34 6.31 35.58 -11.10
CA ARG A 34 6.43 34.74 -12.30
C ARG A 34 7.82 34.79 -12.94
N ALA A 35 8.47 35.95 -12.91
CA ALA A 35 9.83 36.12 -13.45
C ALA A 35 10.89 35.43 -12.58
N ALA A 36 10.68 35.31 -11.27
CA ALA A 36 11.62 34.65 -10.35
C ALA A 36 11.59 33.10 -10.45
N SER A 37 10.49 32.51 -10.92
CA SER A 37 10.32 31.04 -11.02
C SER A 37 11.01 30.39 -12.22
N GLN A 38 11.76 31.13 -13.05
CA GLN A 38 12.42 30.58 -14.25
C GLN A 38 13.89 30.23 -14.08
N ARG A 39 14.47 30.29 -12.87
CA ARG A 39 15.86 29.86 -12.66
C ARG A 39 15.89 28.36 -12.35
N PRO A 40 16.41 27.49 -13.25
CA PRO A 40 16.62 26.09 -12.93
C PRO A 40 17.64 25.99 -11.79
N PRO A 41 17.47 25.05 -10.84
CA PRO A 41 18.49 24.80 -9.83
C PRO A 41 19.78 24.36 -10.51
N GLU A 42 20.89 25.01 -10.16
CA GLU A 42 22.23 24.61 -10.57
C GLU A 42 22.61 23.33 -9.82
N ILE A 43 22.34 22.18 -10.42
CA ILE A 43 22.68 20.87 -9.88
C ILE A 43 24.19 20.68 -10.03
N THR A 44 24.95 20.99 -8.98
CA THR A 44 26.35 20.57 -8.89
C THR A 44 26.37 19.10 -8.48
N PRO A 45 26.80 18.15 -9.33
CA PRO A 45 26.92 16.76 -8.92
C PRO A 45 28.05 16.62 -7.91
N THR A 46 27.71 16.51 -6.63
CA THR A 46 28.65 16.09 -5.59
C THR A 46 28.94 14.60 -5.80
N ALA A 47 30.05 14.30 -6.47
CA ALA A 47 30.54 12.93 -6.64
C ALA A 47 31.11 12.38 -5.31
N THR A 48 30.25 12.14 -4.33
CA THR A 48 30.65 11.39 -3.14
C THR A 48 30.74 9.91 -3.51
N ARG A 49 31.97 9.41 -3.62
CA ARG A 49 32.24 8.01 -3.94
C ARG A 49 31.93 7.15 -2.72
N PHE A 50 30.75 6.51 -2.68
CA PHE A 50 30.42 5.55 -1.63
C PHE A 50 31.22 4.27 -1.85
N ARG A 51 32.02 3.85 -0.86
CA ARG A 51 32.64 2.51 -0.81
C ARG A 51 31.70 1.60 -0.02
N PHE A 52 31.08 0.64 -0.69
CA PHE A 52 30.35 -0.43 0.00
C PHE A 52 31.37 -1.39 0.61
N LEU A 53 31.47 -1.42 1.94
CA LEU A 53 32.12 -2.50 2.66
C LEU A 53 31.07 -3.59 2.88
N TYR A 54 31.08 -4.62 2.04
CA TYR A 54 30.25 -5.81 2.25
C TYR A 54 30.73 -6.53 3.51
N ILE A 55 29.98 -6.41 4.60
CA ILE A 55 30.15 -7.28 5.77
C ILE A 55 29.30 -8.52 5.51
N GLY A 56 29.90 -9.52 4.86
CA GLY A 56 29.29 -10.84 4.69
C GLY A 56 29.44 -11.66 5.97
N THR A 57 28.33 -12.09 6.57
CA THR A 57 28.32 -13.16 7.57
C THR A 57 27.67 -14.39 6.97
N GLU A 58 28.39 -15.10 6.11
CA GLU A 58 28.05 -16.47 5.72
C GLU A 58 29.32 -17.34 5.75
N PRO A 59 29.34 -18.47 6.47
CA PRO A 59 30.42 -19.42 6.40
C PRO A 59 30.19 -20.39 5.24
N GLY A 60 31.03 -20.25 4.21
CA GLY A 60 31.30 -21.33 3.24
C GLY A 60 30.45 -21.32 1.98
N PHE A 61 31.03 -20.83 0.88
CA PHE A 61 31.41 -21.59 -0.33
C PHE A 61 31.99 -20.58 -1.34
N SER A 62 33.15 -20.89 -1.92
CA SER A 62 33.87 -20.01 -2.85
C SER A 62 33.25 -19.98 -4.25
N THR A 63 33.52 -18.88 -4.96
CA THR A 63 33.55 -18.74 -6.44
C THR A 63 32.18 -18.40 -7.07
N ILE A 64 31.98 -17.29 -7.81
CA ILE A 64 32.66 -16.79 -9.02
C ILE A 64 32.54 -15.25 -9.10
N THR A 65 33.62 -14.57 -9.49
CA THR A 65 33.66 -13.14 -9.83
C THR A 65 32.97 -12.86 -11.18
N PRO A 66 31.97 -11.96 -11.27
CA PRO A 66 31.54 -11.44 -12.57
C PRO A 66 32.46 -10.29 -13.02
N GLN A 67 33.13 -10.49 -14.16
CA GLN A 67 33.84 -9.46 -14.91
C GLN A 67 32.82 -8.47 -15.51
N PRO A 68 33.01 -7.14 -15.40
CA PRO A 68 32.08 -6.18 -15.97
C PRO A 68 32.21 -6.14 -17.50
N THR A 69 31.25 -6.74 -18.20
CA THR A 69 31.03 -6.51 -19.64
C THR A 69 30.13 -5.30 -19.79
N ALA A 70 30.64 -4.23 -20.42
CA ALA A 70 29.85 -3.05 -20.75
C ALA A 70 28.82 -3.39 -21.85
N THR A 71 27.55 -3.53 -21.48
CA THR A 71 26.46 -3.64 -22.45
C THR A 71 26.12 -2.25 -22.99
N ARG A 72 26.48 -2.00 -24.25
CA ARG A 72 26.05 -0.83 -25.02
C ARG A 72 24.55 -0.95 -25.31
N ILE A 73 23.74 -0.04 -24.76
CA ILE A 73 22.32 0.09 -25.14
C ILE A 73 22.27 0.72 -26.54
N VAL A 74 21.74 -0.05 -27.50
CA VAL A 74 21.38 0.43 -28.85
C VAL A 74 19.89 0.80 -28.80
N PHE A 75 19.57 2.05 -29.10
CA PHE A 75 18.19 2.50 -29.32
C PHE A 75 17.77 2.14 -30.75
N GLU A 76 16.85 1.19 -30.91
CA GLU A 76 16.10 1.00 -32.15
C GLU A 76 14.75 1.72 -32.03
N GLN A 77 14.52 2.71 -32.90
CA GLN A 77 13.23 3.37 -33.07
C GLN A 77 12.25 2.41 -33.77
N PRO A 78 11.03 2.19 -33.26
CA PRO A 78 10.02 1.47 -34.01
C PRO A 78 9.36 2.41 -35.03
N THR A 79 9.67 2.24 -36.31
CA THR A 79 8.84 2.73 -37.42
C THR A 79 7.56 1.91 -37.49
N THR A 80 6.44 2.54 -37.16
CA THR A 80 5.09 1.98 -37.30
C THR A 80 4.66 1.94 -38.77
N SER A 81 4.42 0.73 -39.28
CA SER A 81 3.73 0.52 -40.57
C SER A 81 2.40 -0.19 -40.30
N PHE A 82 1.30 0.51 -40.55
CA PHE A 82 -0.05 -0.02 -40.48
C PHE A 82 -0.32 -1.01 -41.63
N ARG A 83 -0.95 -2.15 -41.33
CA ARG A 83 -1.61 -3.00 -42.34
C ARG A 83 -2.95 -3.51 -41.79
N PRO A 84 -4.09 -3.19 -42.41
CA PRO A 84 -5.37 -3.79 -42.05
C PRO A 84 -5.61 -5.05 -42.89
N THR A 85 -6.17 -6.11 -42.28
CA THR A 85 -6.89 -7.14 -43.04
C THR A 85 -8.00 -7.80 -42.22
N SER A 86 -9.03 -8.21 -42.94
CA SER A 86 -10.44 -8.45 -42.60
C SER A 86 -10.82 -9.84 -42.05
N ARG A 87 -11.97 -9.88 -41.33
CA ARG A 87 -13.08 -10.90 -41.26
C ARG A 87 -12.84 -12.28 -41.93
N SER A 88 -13.24 -13.44 -41.36
CA SER A 88 -14.60 -13.87 -40.96
C SER A 88 -14.60 -15.31 -40.32
N PRO A 89 -15.75 -15.92 -39.89
CA PRO A 89 -15.88 -16.77 -38.69
C PRO A 89 -16.07 -18.29 -38.94
N LEU A 90 -16.24 -19.10 -37.87
CA LEU A 90 -17.29 -20.12 -37.63
C LEU A 90 -16.82 -21.23 -36.64
N GLY A 91 -17.67 -21.60 -35.66
CA GLY A 91 -17.54 -22.90 -34.95
C GLY A 91 -18.08 -22.96 -33.52
N ALA A 92 -19.35 -23.32 -33.35
CA ALA A 92 -19.93 -23.90 -32.12
C ALA A 92 -19.93 -25.45 -32.24
N PRO A 93 -19.97 -26.23 -31.14
CA PRO A 93 -21.26 -26.68 -30.58
C PRO A 93 -21.28 -26.80 -29.03
N THR A 94 -22.35 -26.36 -28.35
CA THR A 94 -23.50 -27.14 -27.81
C THR A 94 -23.21 -27.95 -26.53
N ALA A 95 -23.84 -27.50 -25.44
CA ALA A 95 -24.03 -28.21 -24.18
C ALA A 95 -25.17 -29.24 -24.26
N THR A 96 -25.09 -30.36 -23.53
CA THR A 96 -26.26 -31.22 -23.27
C THR A 96 -26.17 -31.89 -21.90
N THR A 97 -27.29 -31.73 -21.21
CA THR A 97 -27.66 -32.11 -19.84
C THR A 97 -28.13 -33.58 -19.77
N VAL A 98 -27.85 -34.26 -18.66
CA VAL A 98 -28.54 -35.48 -18.14
C VAL A 98 -30.00 -35.15 -17.73
N PRO A 99 -31.00 -36.08 -17.53
CA PRO A 99 -30.87 -37.34 -16.75
C PRO A 99 -31.88 -38.53 -16.94
N PHE A 100 -31.57 -39.64 -16.22
CA PHE A 100 -32.40 -40.62 -15.46
C PHE A 100 -33.23 -41.78 -16.09
N SER A 101 -33.11 -42.94 -15.40
CA SER A 101 -34.12 -43.96 -14.97
C SER A 101 -34.06 -45.41 -15.55
N PRO A 102 -34.64 -46.46 -14.89
CA PRO A 102 -33.88 -47.46 -14.11
C PRO A 102 -34.26 -48.95 -14.35
N GLY A 103 -33.58 -49.90 -13.69
CA GLY A 103 -34.19 -51.18 -13.28
C GLY A 103 -33.32 -52.45 -13.29
N GLY A 104 -33.16 -53.08 -12.11
CA GLY A 104 -33.37 -54.54 -11.98
C GLY A 104 -32.20 -55.45 -11.53
N GLY A 105 -32.14 -55.73 -10.22
CA GLY A 105 -32.16 -57.10 -9.68
C GLY A 105 -30.84 -57.81 -9.34
N GLY A 106 -30.67 -58.18 -8.07
CA GLY A 106 -29.77 -59.27 -7.66
C GLY A 106 -29.16 -59.15 -6.25
N SER A 107 -29.95 -59.45 -5.22
CA SER A 107 -29.53 -59.61 -3.81
C SER A 107 -28.67 -60.87 -3.60
N PHE A 108 -27.83 -60.93 -2.55
CA PHE A 108 -27.80 -61.98 -1.49
C PHE A 108 -26.51 -61.85 -0.63
N PHE A 109 -26.70 -61.86 0.69
CA PHE A 109 -25.73 -61.66 1.79
C PHE A 109 -25.41 -63.02 2.51
N PRO A 110 -24.52 -63.11 3.53
CA PRO A 110 -23.54 -64.19 3.78
C PRO A 110 -23.99 -65.17 4.92
N PRO A 111 -23.11 -66.06 5.46
CA PRO A 111 -22.45 -65.74 6.76
C PRO A 111 -21.09 -66.44 7.09
N GLN A 112 -20.40 -65.90 8.10
CA GLN A 112 -19.26 -66.42 8.91
C GLN A 112 -19.80 -67.41 10.00
N PRO A 113 -19.10 -68.46 10.58
CA PRO A 113 -17.86 -68.39 11.42
C PRO A 113 -16.84 -69.58 11.44
N SER A 114 -15.67 -69.30 12.03
CA SER A 114 -14.43 -70.10 12.27
C SER A 114 -14.60 -71.38 13.13
N PRO A 115 -13.60 -72.32 13.25
CA PRO A 115 -12.46 -72.14 14.20
C PRO A 115 -11.13 -72.99 14.01
N THR A 116 -10.09 -72.59 14.76
CA THR A 116 -8.92 -73.32 15.41
C THR A 116 -7.79 -74.09 14.68
N ARG A 117 -6.52 -73.69 14.95
CA ARG A 117 -5.35 -74.44 15.57
C ARG A 117 -4.04 -73.68 15.26
N SER A 118 -3.29 -73.10 16.21
CA SER A 118 -2.36 -73.63 17.23
C SER A 118 -1.17 -74.46 16.69
N VAL A 119 0.03 -73.84 16.68
CA VAL A 119 1.35 -74.50 16.64
C VAL A 119 2.34 -73.74 17.57
N SER A 120 3.12 -74.54 18.29
CA SER A 120 4.09 -74.32 19.39
C SER A 120 5.48 -73.82 18.94
N GLN A 121 6.19 -72.98 19.75
CA GLN A 121 7.60 -73.18 20.18
C GLN A 121 8.11 -72.09 21.20
N PRO A 122 9.32 -72.20 21.83
CA PRO A 122 9.58 -72.12 23.29
C PRO A 122 10.23 -70.79 23.79
N PRO A 123 10.50 -70.60 25.11
CA PRO A 123 10.96 -69.31 25.65
C PRO A 123 12.50 -69.22 25.81
N ALA A 124 13.10 -68.11 25.36
CA ALA A 124 14.36 -67.50 25.85
C ALA A 124 14.75 -66.26 25.00
N PRO A 125 15.61 -65.32 25.46
CA PRO A 125 15.93 -64.86 26.81
C PRO A 125 15.64 -63.34 27.00
N THR A 126 15.69 -62.87 28.25
CA THR A 126 15.56 -61.46 28.64
C THR A 126 16.61 -60.57 27.95
N GLU A 127 16.18 -59.68 27.05
CA GLU A 127 16.99 -58.56 26.58
C GLU A 127 16.97 -57.42 27.62
N PRO A 128 18.12 -56.82 27.98
CA PRO A 128 18.13 -55.57 28.74
C PRO A 128 17.62 -54.44 27.84
N SER A 129 16.47 -53.86 28.20
CA SER A 129 15.97 -52.62 27.60
C SER A 129 16.98 -51.49 27.89
N PHE A 130 17.81 -51.17 26.90
CA PHE A 130 18.51 -49.89 26.89
C PHE A 130 17.50 -48.82 26.47
N ALA A 131 17.13 -47.96 27.42
CA ALA A 131 16.31 -46.79 27.16
C ALA A 131 16.98 -45.93 26.08
N THR A 132 16.44 -45.94 24.86
CA THR A 132 16.85 -45.00 23.82
C THR A 132 16.23 -43.65 24.19
N LYS A 133 17.02 -42.80 24.84
CA LYS A 133 16.66 -41.39 25.07
C LYS A 133 16.39 -40.76 23.69
N PRO A 134 15.22 -40.14 23.45
CA PRO A 134 14.98 -39.46 22.20
C PRO A 134 16.05 -38.36 22.01
N PRO A 135 16.52 -38.09 20.78
CA PRO A 135 17.41 -36.97 20.53
C PRO A 135 16.72 -35.69 21.00
N SER A 136 17.26 -35.10 22.06
CA SER A 136 16.89 -33.76 22.50
C SER A 136 17.42 -32.81 21.43
N SER A 137 16.56 -32.47 20.47
CA SER A 137 16.80 -31.37 19.55
C SER A 137 16.73 -30.06 20.35
N LEU A 138 17.85 -29.71 20.98
CA LEU A 138 18.11 -28.36 21.46
C LEU A 138 18.37 -27.46 20.26
N PHE A 139 17.33 -27.23 19.45
CA PHE A 139 17.25 -25.98 18.71
C PHE A 139 16.86 -24.93 19.74
N THR A 140 17.86 -24.27 20.31
CA THR A 140 17.62 -23.00 20.98
C THR A 140 17.32 -21.99 19.87
N PRO A 141 16.09 -21.48 19.73
CA PRO A 141 15.87 -20.33 18.88
C PRO A 141 16.70 -19.19 19.48
N THR A 142 17.75 -18.77 18.77
CA THR A 142 18.41 -17.51 19.08
C THR A 142 17.45 -16.41 18.67
N PHE A 143 16.63 -15.95 19.61
CA PHE A 143 15.95 -14.68 19.47
C PHE A 143 17.03 -13.58 19.51
N THR A 144 17.33 -13.04 18.33
CA THR A 144 17.98 -11.72 18.18
C THR A 144 17.23 -10.73 19.08
N PRO A 145 17.94 -9.87 19.86
CA PRO A 145 17.35 -9.08 20.92
C PRO A 145 16.06 -8.39 20.47
N THR A 146 15.01 -8.71 21.20
CA THR A 146 13.71 -8.04 21.23
C THR A 146 13.94 -6.52 21.25
N ILE A 147 13.76 -5.87 20.09
CA ILE A 147 13.28 -4.50 20.10
C ILE A 147 11.95 -4.58 20.83
N ALA A 148 11.84 -3.90 21.98
CA ALA A 148 10.59 -3.75 22.69
C ALA A 148 9.52 -3.28 21.69
N SER A 149 8.32 -3.87 21.78
CA SER A 149 7.10 -3.48 21.06
C SER A 149 7.09 -2.00 20.64
N VAL A 150 7.45 -1.71 19.40
CA VAL A 150 7.12 -0.42 18.81
C VAL A 150 5.90 -0.67 17.97
N LEU A 151 4.73 -0.47 18.58
CA LEU A 151 3.60 0.05 17.82
C LEU A 151 4.10 1.35 17.19
N ALA A 152 4.42 1.32 15.92
CA ALA A 152 4.91 2.51 15.23
C ALA A 152 3.69 3.25 14.72
N LYS A 153 3.33 4.36 15.38
CA LYS A 153 2.30 5.28 14.91
C LYS A 153 2.97 6.46 14.24
N TYR A 154 2.77 6.57 12.93
CA TYR A 154 3.27 7.64 12.08
C TYR A 154 2.17 8.66 11.87
N ASP A 155 2.54 9.91 12.06
CA ASP A 155 1.70 11.07 11.77
C ASP A 155 1.49 11.28 10.29
N ASP A 156 0.38 11.91 9.89
CA ASP A 156 0.14 12.31 8.50
C ASP A 156 1.25 13.22 7.93
N THR A 157 2.00 13.93 8.77
CA THR A 157 3.15 14.74 8.36
C THR A 157 4.48 13.97 8.29
N TYR A 158 4.48 12.66 8.53
CA TYR A 158 5.70 11.86 8.51
C TYR A 158 6.33 11.85 7.12
N TYR A 159 7.63 12.19 7.04
CA TYR A 159 8.33 12.46 5.77
C TYR A 159 8.37 11.29 4.78
N ALA A 160 8.14 10.06 5.23
CA ALA A 160 8.11 8.89 4.36
C ALA A 160 6.71 8.58 3.80
N ILE A 161 5.68 9.32 4.22
CA ILE A 161 4.38 9.33 3.55
C ILE A 161 4.49 10.32 2.39
N LEU A 162 4.51 9.78 1.18
CA LEU A 162 4.69 10.55 -0.04
C LEU A 162 3.32 10.88 -0.62
N TYR A 163 2.97 12.16 -0.60
CA TYR A 163 1.72 12.65 -1.19
C TYR A 163 1.97 13.07 -2.65
N ASP A 164 1.17 12.51 -3.56
CA ASP A 164 1.12 12.89 -4.96
C ASP A 164 -0.18 13.64 -5.28
N GLY A 165 -0.06 14.71 -6.06
CA GLY A 165 -1.12 15.66 -6.34
C GLY A 165 -1.30 16.75 -5.28
N GLU A 166 -2.43 17.45 -5.35
CA GLU A 166 -2.73 18.62 -4.52
C GLU A 166 -3.31 18.22 -3.14
N TRP A 167 -2.43 17.98 -2.16
CA TRP A 167 -2.80 17.76 -0.77
C TRP A 167 -2.61 19.02 0.08
N THR A 168 -3.56 19.29 0.96
CA THR A 168 -3.48 20.37 1.95
C THR A 168 -3.19 19.80 3.33
N SER A 169 -2.06 20.20 3.92
CA SER A 169 -1.78 19.94 5.34
C SER A 169 -2.49 20.98 6.20
N GLN A 170 -3.24 20.54 7.20
CA GLN A 170 -3.87 21.36 8.22
C GLN A 170 -3.19 21.14 9.57
N THR A 171 -3.16 22.20 10.37
CA THR A 171 -2.65 22.18 11.75
C THR A 171 -3.72 22.67 12.71
N ASN A 172 -3.58 22.34 13.99
CA ASN A 172 -4.56 22.66 15.05
C ASN A 172 -5.92 21.97 14.83
N VAL A 173 -5.91 20.77 14.26
CA VAL A 173 -7.11 19.94 14.10
C VAL A 173 -7.35 19.17 15.40
N THR A 174 -8.27 19.67 16.25
CA THR A 174 -8.56 19.05 17.55
C THR A 174 -8.99 17.60 17.40
N GLY A 175 -8.33 16.71 18.13
CA GLY A 175 -8.65 15.28 18.17
C GLY A 175 -7.88 14.44 17.15
N ALA A 176 -7.29 15.07 16.13
CA ALA A 176 -6.34 14.43 15.22
C ALA A 176 -5.01 14.11 15.92
N TYR A 177 -4.30 13.09 15.46
CA TYR A 177 -2.98 12.74 15.95
C TYR A 177 -2.02 13.92 15.70
N GLN A 178 -1.30 14.32 16.75
CA GLN A 178 -0.49 15.55 16.82
C GLN A 178 -1.18 16.85 16.34
N ASN A 179 -2.52 16.85 16.28
CA ASN A 179 -3.35 17.95 15.78
C ASN A 179 -3.07 18.34 14.32
N THR A 180 -2.67 17.38 13.49
CA THR A 180 -2.42 17.56 12.05
C THR A 180 -3.35 16.69 11.22
N LEU A 181 -3.63 17.11 9.98
CA LEU A 181 -4.47 16.35 9.06
C LEU A 181 -4.08 16.68 7.62
N HIS A 182 -3.90 15.67 6.78
CA HIS A 182 -3.74 15.86 5.34
C HIS A 182 -5.08 15.63 4.62
N ILE A 183 -5.44 16.58 3.77
CA ILE A 183 -6.73 16.60 3.08
C ILE A 183 -6.52 16.71 1.57
N SER A 184 -7.19 15.85 0.81
CA SER A 184 -7.30 15.98 -0.64
C SER A 184 -8.74 16.31 -1.04
N PHE A 185 -8.88 17.25 -1.97
CA PHE A 185 -10.15 17.61 -2.63
C PHE A 185 -10.20 17.16 -4.09
N THR A 186 -9.12 16.55 -4.59
CA THR A 186 -8.98 16.17 -6.00
C THR A 186 -8.93 14.67 -6.11
N ILE A 187 -9.83 14.12 -6.92
CA ILE A 187 -9.89 12.68 -7.24
C ILE A 187 -8.57 12.29 -7.93
N GLU A 188 -8.13 11.04 -7.76
CA GLU A 188 -6.86 10.47 -8.25
C GLU A 188 -5.60 10.93 -7.51
N ASN A 189 -5.67 11.96 -6.64
CA ASN A 189 -4.58 12.23 -5.70
C ASN A 189 -4.38 11.04 -4.77
N TYR A 190 -3.12 10.69 -4.48
CA TYR A 190 -2.82 9.56 -3.60
C TYR A 190 -1.70 9.85 -2.61
N ALA A 191 -1.65 9.07 -1.54
CA ALA A 191 -0.55 9.00 -0.58
C ALA A 191 0.06 7.59 -0.65
N LEU A 192 1.39 7.52 -0.70
CA LEU A 192 2.16 6.27 -0.72
C LEU A 192 2.97 6.12 0.57
N PHE A 193 2.94 4.94 1.16
CA PHE A 193 3.74 4.61 2.34
C PHE A 193 4.24 3.17 2.28
N THR A 194 5.55 2.98 2.43
CA THR A 194 6.18 1.65 2.53
C THR A 194 6.44 1.31 3.99
N PHE A 195 6.06 0.11 4.42
CA PHE A 195 6.29 -0.35 5.79
C PHE A 195 6.82 -1.78 5.85
N VAL A 196 7.39 -2.14 7.00
CA VAL A 196 7.81 -3.52 7.30
C VAL A 196 6.93 -4.03 8.45
N GLY A 197 6.20 -5.13 8.22
CA GLY A 197 5.29 -5.66 9.21
C GLY A 197 4.40 -6.77 8.68
N GLN A 198 3.27 -6.97 9.35
CA GLN A 198 2.25 -7.96 9.00
C GLN A 198 0.85 -7.34 8.98
N GLN A 199 0.69 -6.09 9.40
CA GLN A 199 -0.60 -5.40 9.42
C GLN A 199 -0.34 -3.90 9.39
N VAL A 200 -1.27 -3.15 8.83
CA VAL A 200 -1.31 -1.70 8.87
C VAL A 200 -2.71 -1.23 9.27
N ILE A 201 -2.77 -0.16 10.05
CA ILE A 201 -3.99 0.53 10.42
C ILE A 201 -3.90 1.96 9.89
N LEU A 202 -4.84 2.34 9.03
CA LEU A 202 -4.99 3.71 8.57
C LEU A 202 -6.06 4.39 9.44
N THR A 203 -5.67 5.42 10.19
CA THR A 203 -6.60 6.30 10.88
C THR A 203 -6.90 7.50 9.99
N TYR A 204 -8.19 7.84 9.87
CA TYR A 204 -8.66 9.00 9.10
C TYR A 204 -9.79 9.70 9.84
N GLN A 205 -9.98 10.99 9.55
CA GLN A 205 -11.16 11.72 10.01
C GLN A 205 -12.33 11.45 9.06
N ALA A 206 -13.35 10.76 9.55
CA ALA A 206 -14.65 10.62 8.90
C ALA A 206 -15.55 11.83 9.22
N GLY A 207 -16.55 12.13 8.39
CA GLY A 207 -17.45 13.26 8.62
C GLY A 207 -18.50 13.49 7.54
N PRO A 208 -19.41 14.46 7.75
CA PRO A 208 -20.45 14.75 6.78
C PRO A 208 -19.85 15.26 5.48
N SER A 209 -20.24 14.67 4.35
CA SER A 209 -19.80 15.08 2.99
C SER A 209 -18.36 14.69 2.61
N LEU A 210 -17.69 13.85 3.41
CA LEU A 210 -16.41 13.27 2.99
C LEU A 210 -16.60 12.17 1.95
N GLY A 211 -15.53 11.90 1.23
CA GLY A 211 -15.48 11.02 0.08
C GLY A 211 -15.16 9.57 0.42
N THR A 212 -14.80 8.83 -0.64
CA THR A 212 -14.34 7.44 -0.58
C THR A 212 -12.88 7.40 -0.97
N ILE A 213 -12.07 6.65 -0.22
CA ILE A 213 -10.70 6.32 -0.59
C ILE A 213 -10.64 4.92 -1.19
N ARG A 214 -9.75 4.72 -2.15
CA ARG A 214 -9.26 3.40 -2.54
C ARG A 214 -7.95 3.16 -1.80
N ILE A 215 -7.86 2.01 -1.14
CA ILE A 215 -6.63 1.54 -0.50
C ILE A 215 -6.11 0.38 -1.34
N ASP A 216 -4.92 0.53 -1.90
CA ASP A 216 -4.16 -0.56 -2.53
C ASP A 216 -3.04 -0.99 -1.57
N LEU A 217 -3.05 -2.27 -1.19
CA LEU A 217 -2.07 -2.90 -0.32
C LEU A 217 -1.45 -4.09 -1.05
N ASP A 218 -0.26 -3.92 -1.59
CA ASP A 218 0.45 -4.89 -2.46
C ASP A 218 -0.39 -5.42 -3.64
N GLY A 219 -1.23 -4.58 -4.25
CA GLY A 219 -2.15 -4.94 -5.33
C GLY A 219 -3.52 -5.43 -4.86
N MET A 220 -3.78 -5.47 -3.55
CA MET A 220 -5.12 -5.75 -3.00
C MET A 220 -5.88 -4.45 -2.77
N GLU A 221 -6.96 -4.26 -3.50
CA GLU A 221 -7.78 -3.04 -3.43
C GLU A 221 -8.93 -3.16 -2.43
N PHE A 222 -9.14 -2.10 -1.65
CA PHE A 222 -10.26 -1.90 -0.72
C PHE A 222 -10.86 -0.52 -0.93
N GLU A 223 -12.19 -0.43 -1.00
CA GLU A 223 -12.88 0.88 -0.98
C GLU A 223 -13.36 1.20 0.44
N VAL A 224 -13.03 2.38 0.93
CA VAL A 224 -13.40 2.83 2.27
C VAL A 224 -14.08 4.20 2.18
N SER A 225 -15.36 4.25 2.55
CA SER A 225 -16.09 5.51 2.67
C SER A 225 -15.69 6.24 3.96
N GLN A 226 -15.31 7.51 3.84
CA GLN A 226 -15.08 8.40 4.98
C GLN A 226 -16.34 9.20 5.35
N ALA A 227 -17.46 8.99 4.66
CA ALA A 227 -18.71 9.64 4.99
C ALA A 227 -19.25 9.14 6.33
N SER A 228 -19.58 10.06 7.23
CA SER A 228 -20.21 9.75 8.52
C SER A 228 -21.15 10.87 8.96
N PRO A 229 -22.23 10.60 9.72
CA PRO A 229 -23.13 11.65 10.21
C PRO A 229 -22.45 12.66 11.14
N GLN A 230 -21.32 12.31 11.75
CA GLN A 230 -20.55 13.16 12.67
C GLN A 230 -19.07 13.08 12.34
N THR A 231 -18.35 14.14 12.67
CA THR A 231 -16.89 14.15 12.56
C THR A 231 -16.27 13.29 13.66
N GLN A 232 -15.47 12.29 13.26
CA GLN A 232 -14.80 11.36 14.19
C GLN A 232 -13.57 10.73 13.54
N LEU A 233 -12.60 10.30 14.34
CA LEU A 233 -11.53 9.45 13.85
C LEU A 233 -12.01 8.01 13.73
N VAL A 234 -11.65 7.36 12.62
CA VAL A 234 -12.00 5.98 12.32
C VAL A 234 -10.75 5.25 11.84
N ASP A 235 -10.61 4.01 12.28
CA ASP A 235 -9.53 3.12 11.88
C ASP A 235 -10.02 2.15 10.82
N TRP A 236 -9.33 2.12 9.67
CA TRP A 236 -9.35 0.97 8.78
C TRP A 236 -8.18 0.06 9.11
N THR A 237 -8.45 -1.22 9.37
CA THR A 237 -7.44 -2.23 9.71
C THR A 237 -7.28 -3.22 8.56
N SER A 238 -6.05 -3.42 8.10
CA SER A 238 -5.77 -4.38 7.04
C SER A 238 -5.96 -5.83 7.50
N PRO A 239 -6.16 -6.77 6.56
CA PRO A 239 -5.90 -8.19 6.81
C PRO A 239 -4.48 -8.42 7.33
N ILE A 240 -4.25 -9.61 7.91
CA ILE A 240 -2.90 -10.05 8.29
C ILE A 240 -2.15 -10.47 7.01
N LEU A 241 -1.01 -9.83 6.80
CA LEU A 241 -0.05 -10.08 5.72
C LEU A 241 1.06 -11.02 6.20
N ILE A 242 1.81 -11.57 5.25
CA ILE A 242 3.06 -12.26 5.53
C ILE A 242 4.08 -11.23 6.02
N MET A 243 4.87 -11.55 7.05
CA MET A 243 5.93 -10.67 7.52
C MET A 243 6.86 -10.26 6.37
N GLY A 244 6.87 -8.98 6.03
CA GLY A 244 7.61 -8.50 4.87
C GLY A 244 7.64 -6.98 4.77
N THR A 245 8.13 -6.51 3.62
CA THR A 245 8.00 -5.11 3.20
C THR A 245 6.77 -5.01 2.31
N HIS A 246 5.93 -4.00 2.55
CA HIS A 246 4.65 -3.79 1.91
C HIS A 246 4.49 -2.34 1.48
N ASP A 247 3.74 -2.12 0.40
CA ASP A 247 3.36 -0.80 -0.07
C ASP A 247 1.87 -0.56 0.17
N LEU A 248 1.57 0.57 0.82
CA LEU A 248 0.23 1.09 1.03
C LEU A 248 0.03 2.34 0.16
N ILE A 249 -0.94 2.30 -0.73
CA ILE A 249 -1.38 3.46 -1.52
C ILE A 249 -2.81 3.81 -1.10
N VAL A 250 -3.05 5.07 -0.74
CA VAL A 250 -4.36 5.60 -0.37
C VAL A 250 -4.74 6.70 -1.35
N GLU A 251 -5.73 6.44 -2.19
CA GLU A 251 -6.15 7.32 -3.28
C GLU A 251 -7.54 7.91 -3.04
N HIS A 252 -7.72 9.18 -3.37
CA HIS A 252 -9.03 9.81 -3.40
C HIS A 252 -9.85 9.30 -4.59
N LEU A 253 -10.83 8.43 -4.33
CA LEU A 253 -11.61 7.78 -5.39
C LEU A 253 -12.84 8.61 -5.81
N SER A 254 -13.55 9.20 -4.85
CA SER A 254 -14.76 10.00 -5.14
C SER A 254 -15.21 10.84 -3.95
N GLY A 255 -16.17 11.76 -4.18
CA GLY A 255 -16.84 12.53 -3.13
C GLY A 255 -16.29 13.95 -2.98
N GLY A 256 -16.45 14.54 -1.79
CA GLY A 256 -16.03 15.91 -1.51
C GLY A 256 -14.53 16.03 -1.23
N SER A 257 -14.12 15.56 -0.05
CA SER A 257 -12.71 15.47 0.35
C SER A 257 -12.43 14.17 1.07
N VAL A 258 -11.16 13.76 1.06
CA VAL A 258 -10.66 12.64 1.86
C VAL A 258 -9.53 13.10 2.75
N ASN A 259 -9.43 12.48 3.91
CA ASN A 259 -8.54 12.90 4.99
C ASN A 259 -7.65 11.72 5.40
N ILE A 260 -6.40 12.00 5.77
CA ILE A 260 -5.47 11.06 6.39
C ILE A 260 -4.95 11.70 7.69
N ASP A 261 -5.01 10.95 8.78
CA ASP A 261 -4.58 11.39 10.12
C ASP A 261 -3.30 10.68 10.56
N SER A 262 -3.28 9.35 10.49
CA SER A 262 -2.10 8.60 10.91
C SER A 262 -2.09 7.18 10.36
N ILE A 263 -0.89 6.58 10.34
CA ILE A 263 -0.67 5.19 9.94
C ILE A 263 0.00 4.46 11.10
N THR A 264 -0.58 3.34 11.54
CA THR A 264 -0.06 2.53 12.64
C THR A 264 0.36 1.14 12.16
N ILE A 265 1.58 0.71 12.52
CA ILE A 265 2.08 -0.64 12.31
C ILE A 265 2.08 -1.37 13.67
N PRO A 266 1.09 -2.23 13.96
CA PRO A 266 1.03 -2.97 15.22
C PRO A 266 1.98 -4.17 15.25
N ASP A 267 2.39 -4.57 16.45
CA ASP A 267 3.15 -5.82 16.67
C ASP A 267 2.18 -7.01 16.74
N VAL A 268 1.89 -7.62 15.59
CA VAL A 268 1.02 -8.80 15.49
C VAL A 268 1.84 -10.09 15.55
N ARG A 269 2.49 -10.35 16.68
CA ARG A 269 3.03 -11.71 16.94
C ARG A 269 1.87 -12.63 17.29
N THR A 270 1.61 -13.62 16.46
CA THR A 270 0.69 -14.71 16.80
C THR A 270 1.27 -15.44 18.02
N ALA A 271 0.54 -15.44 19.14
CA ALA A 271 0.92 -16.26 20.29
C ALA A 271 0.96 -17.73 19.85
N THR A 272 2.08 -18.40 20.06
CA THR A 272 2.17 -19.85 19.90
C THR A 272 1.12 -20.49 20.81
N PRO A 273 0.22 -21.37 20.32
CA PRO A 273 -0.70 -22.07 21.19
C PRO A 273 0.12 -22.86 22.21
N THR A 274 -0.11 -22.58 23.49
CA THR A 274 0.45 -23.36 24.59
C THR A 274 -0.13 -24.78 24.48
N PRO A 275 0.71 -25.82 24.43
CA PRO A 275 0.24 -27.21 24.40
C PRO A 275 -0.48 -27.62 25.68
#